data_AF-A0A349L146-F1
#
_entry.id   AF-A0A349L146-F1
#
_cell.length_a   1.000
_cell.length_b   1.000
_cell.length_c   1.000
_cell.angle_alpha   90.00
_cell.angle_beta   90.00
_cell.angle_gamma   90.00
#
_symmetry.space_group_name_H-M   'P 1'
#
loop_
_entity.id
_entity.type
_entity.pdbx_description
1 polymer ?
#
loop_
_entity_poly.entity_id
_entity_poly.type
_entity_poly.pdbx_seq_one_letter_code
_entity_poly.pdbx_strand_id
1 'polypeptide(L)'
;RRRAFSLNRLLSYTWRETLELRRDPVRATLALGGSMLLMFVIGFGISLDVENLSYAVLDHDQTALSRDYTLNLSGSRYFIEHGALRDYAELD
;
A
#
# COMPACT_ATOMS: atom_id res chain seq x y z
N ARG A 1 -44.83 -2.36 27.34
CA ARG A 1 -43.88 -3.51 27.49
C ARG A 1 -42.91 -3.47 26.30
N ARG A 2 -41.63 -3.13 26.51
CA ARG A 2 -40.62 -3.16 25.43
C ARG A 2 -40.35 -4.61 25.08
N ARG A 3 -40.64 -5.03 23.83
CA ARG A 3 -40.32 -6.39 23.36
C ARG A 3 -38.80 -6.54 23.37
N ALA A 4 -38.29 -7.53 24.11
CA ALA A 4 -36.88 -7.86 24.09
C ALA A 4 -36.44 -8.24 22.66
N PHE A 5 -35.21 -7.88 22.31
CA PHE A 5 -34.60 -8.26 21.05
C PHE A 5 -34.53 -9.80 20.96
N SER A 6 -34.95 -10.37 19.83
CA SER A 6 -34.98 -11.82 19.62
C SER A 6 -33.94 -12.22 18.59
N LEU A 7 -32.92 -12.96 19.03
CA LEU A 7 -31.85 -13.47 18.17
C LEU A 7 -32.39 -14.43 17.10
N ASN A 8 -33.35 -15.29 17.43
CA ASN A 8 -33.99 -16.19 16.45
C ASN A 8 -34.66 -15.41 15.31
N ARG A 9 -35.29 -14.28 15.64
CA ARG A 9 -35.95 -13.45 14.63
C ARG A 9 -34.92 -12.75 13.74
N LEU A 10 -33.83 -12.25 14.31
CA LEU A 10 -32.73 -11.66 13.54
C LEU A 10 -32.14 -12.70 12.57
N LEU A 11 -31.79 -13.89 13.05
CA LEU A 11 -31.23 -14.95 12.21
C LEU A 11 -32.19 -15.37 11.08
N SER A 12 -33.49 -15.43 11.37
CA SER A 12 -34.50 -15.74 10.36
C SER A 12 -34.56 -14.66 9.26
N TYR A 13 -34.40 -13.39 9.61
CA TYR A 13 -34.36 -12.30 8.63
C TYR A 13 -33.05 -12.31 7.84
N THR A 14 -31.91 -12.41 8.52
CA THR A 14 -30.60 -12.48 7.87
C THR A 14 -30.52 -13.65 6.89
N TRP A 15 -31.07 -14.81 7.25
CA TRP A 15 -31.11 -15.97 6.35
C TRP A 15 -31.93 -15.70 5.08
N ARG A 16 -33.12 -15.12 5.21
CA ARG A 16 -33.97 -14.78 4.05
C ARG A 16 -33.27 -13.78 3.12
N GLU A 17 -32.69 -12.73 3.70
CA GLU A 17 -32.03 -11.67 2.95
C GLU A 17 -30.74 -12.16 2.27
N THR A 18 -30.00 -13.07 2.92
CA THR A 18 -28.84 -13.75 2.32
C THR A 18 -29.24 -14.60 1.11
N LEU A 19 -30.39 -15.27 1.19
CA LEU A 19 -30.92 -16.09 0.10
C LEU A 19 -31.35 -15.25 -1.11
N GLU A 20 -31.88 -14.06 -0.86
CA GLU A 20 -32.22 -13.07 -1.89
C GLU A 20 -30.95 -12.50 -2.53
N LEU A 21 -29.95 -12.12 -1.74
CA LEU A 21 -28.64 -11.67 -2.24
C LEU A 21 -27.93 -12.72 -3.07
N ARG A 22 -27.98 -14.00 -2.68
CA ARG A 22 -27.38 -15.11 -3.44
C ARG A 22 -28.02 -15.28 -4.82
N ARG A 23 -29.30 -14.94 -4.98
CA ARG A 23 -30.00 -15.02 -6.27
C ARG A 23 -29.72 -13.83 -7.18
N ASP A 24 -29.11 -12.76 -6.67
CA ASP A 24 -28.68 -11.59 -7.42
C ASP A 24 -27.14 -11.58 -7.56
N PRO A 25 -26.57 -12.40 -8.48
CA PRO A 25 -25.13 -12.50 -8.67
C PRO A 25 -24.51 -11.18 -9.17
N VAL A 26 -25.31 -10.33 -9.84
CA VAL A 26 -24.87 -9.02 -10.36
C VAL A 26 -24.58 -8.07 -9.20
N ARG A 27 -25.48 -7.98 -8.22
CA ARG A 27 -25.27 -7.17 -7.02
C ARG A 27 -24.08 -7.67 -6.20
N ALA A 28 -23.93 -8.99 -6.06
CA ALA A 28 -22.80 -9.57 -5.33
C ALA A 28 -21.45 -9.26 -6.03
N THR A 29 -21.39 -9.38 -7.36
CA THR A 29 -20.18 -9.06 -8.12
C THR A 29 -19.87 -7.57 -8.17
N LEU A 30 -20.86 -6.68 -8.23
CA LEU A 30 -20.62 -5.24 -8.09
C LEU A 30 -20.02 -4.88 -6.73
N ALA A 31 -20.58 -5.44 -5.65
CA ALA A 31 -20.12 -5.16 -4.29
C ALA A 31 -18.71 -5.72 -4.00
N LEU A 32 -18.40 -6.93 -4.48
CA LEU A 32 -17.12 -7.60 -4.19
C LEU A 32 -16.05 -7.36 -5.26
N GLY A 33 -16.45 -7.25 -6.52
CA GLY A 33 -15.56 -7.13 -7.67
C GLY A 33 -14.75 -5.84 -7.65
N GLY A 34 -15.33 -4.73 -7.22
CA GLY A 34 -14.60 -3.46 -7.04
C GLY A 34 -13.47 -3.59 -6.02
N SER A 35 -13.75 -4.17 -4.85
CA SER A 35 -12.73 -4.42 -3.82
C SER A 35 -11.68 -5.44 -4.26
N MET A 36 -12.09 -6.48 -4.98
CA MET A 36 -11.17 -7.49 -5.50
C MET A 36 -10.24 -6.91 -6.57
N LEU A 37 -10.78 -6.08 -7.47
CA LEU A 37 -10.00 -5.32 -8.44
C LEU A 37 -9.03 -4.36 -7.74
N LEU A 38 -9.51 -3.60 -6.75
CA LEU A 38 -8.66 -2.69 -5.97
C LEU A 38 -7.55 -3.45 -5.24
N MET A 39 -7.85 -4.61 -4.65
CA MET A 39 -6.87 -5.48 -4.02
C MET A 39 -5.81 -5.94 -5.02
N PHE A 40 -6.19 -6.31 -6.25
CA PHE A 40 -5.24 -6.65 -7.29
C PHE A 40 -4.40 -5.46 -7.74
N VAL A 41 -5.02 -4.29 -7.95
CA VAL A 41 -4.31 -3.06 -8.34
C VAL A 41 -3.28 -2.68 -7.28
N ILE A 42 -3.64 -2.75 -6.00
CA ILE A 42 -2.73 -2.42 -4.90
C ILE A 42 -1.68 -3.52 -4.74
N GLY A 43 -2.09 -4.79 -4.76
CA GLY A 43 -1.19 -5.93 -4.54
C GLY A 43 -0.18 -6.18 -5.65
N PHE A 44 -0.55 -5.90 -6.91
CA PHE A 44 0.37 -5.99 -8.05
C PHE A 44 1.00 -4.65 -8.44
N GLY A 45 0.30 -3.54 -8.21
CA GLY A 45 0.75 -2.20 -8.60
C GLY A 45 1.67 -1.55 -7.58
N ILE A 46 1.59 -1.92 -6.30
CA ILE A 46 2.64 -1.59 -5.34
C ILE A 46 3.76 -2.62 -5.56
N SER A 47 4.78 -2.21 -6.31
CA SER A 47 6.04 -2.93 -6.30
C SER A 47 6.60 -2.88 -4.89
N LEU A 48 6.61 -4.03 -4.21
CA LEU A 48 7.42 -4.24 -3.01
C LEU A 48 8.93 -4.22 -3.31
N ASP A 49 9.28 -4.16 -4.60
CA ASP A 49 10.63 -4.01 -5.11
C ASP A 49 11.12 -2.56 -4.96
N VAL A 50 11.42 -2.22 -3.70
CA VAL A 50 12.26 -1.10 -3.32
C VAL A 50 13.71 -1.61 -3.20
N GLU A 51 14.15 -2.56 -4.04
CA GLU A 51 15.55 -3.01 -4.07
C GLU A 51 16.41 -2.17 -5.03
N ASN A 52 15.81 -1.22 -5.76
CA ASN A 52 16.48 -0.41 -6.77
C ASN A 52 16.19 1.10 -6.66
N LEU A 53 16.07 1.64 -5.44
CA LEU A 53 16.01 3.10 -5.27
C LEU A 53 17.36 3.70 -5.68
N SER A 54 17.42 4.28 -6.87
CA SER A 54 18.57 5.04 -7.32
C SER A 54 18.64 6.33 -6.50
N TYR A 55 19.73 6.52 -5.75
CA TYR A 55 19.99 7.74 -5.03
C TYR A 55 21.38 8.27 -5.38
N ALA A 56 21.51 9.60 -5.38
CA ALA A 56 22.78 10.29 -5.52
C ALA A 56 22.86 11.35 -4.40
N VAL A 57 24.06 11.54 -3.85
CA VAL A 57 24.28 12.49 -2.75
C VAL A 57 24.88 13.78 -3.29
N LEU A 58 24.27 14.91 -2.92
CA LEU A 58 24.81 16.25 -3.13
C LEU A 58 25.27 16.80 -1.76
N ASP A 59 26.57 16.72 -1.49
CA ASP A 59 27.17 17.19 -0.23
C ASP A 59 27.87 18.55 -0.44
N HIS A 60 27.24 19.61 0.03
CA HIS A 60 27.79 20.97 -0.04
C HIS A 60 28.72 21.33 1.13
N ASP A 61 28.54 20.69 2.28
CA ASP A 61 29.22 21.07 3.52
C ASP A 61 30.55 20.30 3.68
N GLN A 62 30.69 19.13 3.05
CA GLN A 62 31.91 18.31 3.05
C GLN A 62 32.48 18.04 4.46
N THR A 63 31.62 18.09 5.48
CA THR A 63 31.99 17.87 6.87
C THR A 63 32.07 16.38 7.21
N ALA A 64 32.74 16.06 8.33
CA ALA A 64 32.81 14.69 8.81
C ALA A 64 31.41 14.10 9.08
N LEU A 65 30.48 14.91 9.58
CA LEU A 65 29.09 14.52 9.82
C LEU A 65 28.34 14.18 8.53
N SER A 66 28.53 14.97 7.46
CA SER A 66 27.90 14.73 6.16
C SER A 66 28.38 13.42 5.52
N ARG A 67 29.68 13.13 5.63
CA ARG A 67 30.28 11.87 5.18
C ARG A 67 29.76 10.67 5.98
N ASP A 68 29.68 10.78 7.31
CA ASP A 68 29.14 9.71 8.16
C ASP A 68 27.67 9.40 7.83
N TYR A 69 26.85 10.43 7.55
CA TYR A 69 25.47 10.24 7.14
C TYR A 69 25.35 9.47 5.81
N THR A 70 26.16 9.85 4.81
CA THR A 70 26.22 9.18 3.50
C THR A 70 26.63 7.72 3.62
N LEU A 71 27.64 7.43 4.44
CA LEU A 71 28.12 6.06 4.71
C LEU A 71 27.07 5.17 5.40
N ASN A 72 26.20 5.76 6.23
CA ASN A 72 25.11 5.02 6.86
C ASN A 72 23.99 4.69 5.86
N LEU A 73 23.77 5.50 4.82
CA LEU A 73 22.80 5.22 3.76
C LEU A 73 23.30 4.16 2.77
N SER A 74 24.57 4.23 2.35
CA SER A 74 25.16 3.30 1.36
C SER A 74 25.28 1.86 1.86
N GLY A 75 25.25 1.64 3.18
CA GLY A 75 25.27 0.30 3.78
C GLY A 75 23.96 -0.48 3.65
N SER A 76 22.89 0.13 3.16
CA SER A 76 21.58 -0.50 3.03
C SER A 76 21.37 -1.12 1.65
N ARG A 77 20.94 -2.39 1.61
CA ARG A 77 20.75 -3.18 0.37
C ARG A 77 19.61 -2.68 -0.53
N TYR A 78 18.85 -1.70 -0.06
CA TYR A 78 17.69 -1.13 -0.75
C TYR A 78 18.05 0.06 -1.66
N PHE A 79 19.28 0.56 -1.59
CA PHE A 79 19.70 1.78 -2.24
C PHE A 79 20.88 1.52 -3.19
N ILE A 80 20.73 1.94 -4.44
CA ILE A 80 21.80 1.89 -5.45
C ILE A 80 22.43 3.27 -5.50
N GLU A 81 23.66 3.37 -4.99
CA GLU A 81 24.45 4.60 -5.01
C GLU A 81 24.95 4.87 -6.43
N HIS A 82 24.52 5.99 -7.00
CA HIS A 82 25.12 6.58 -8.20
C HIS A 82 26.17 7.60 -7.82
N GLY A 83 27.02 7.99 -8.77
CA GLY A 83 28.10 8.95 -8.53
C GLY A 83 27.60 10.23 -7.84
N ALA A 84 28.35 10.70 -6.84
CA ALA A 84 27.98 11.88 -6.08
C ALA A 84 27.81 13.09 -7.01
N LEU A 85 26.71 13.84 -6.82
CA LEU A 85 26.41 15.05 -7.56
C LEU A 85 27.33 16.16 -7.06
N ARG A 86 27.90 16.92 -7.99
CA ARG A 86 28.80 18.05 -7.68
C ARG A 86 28.08 19.39 -7.66
N ASP A 87 26.92 19.45 -8.30
CA ASP A 87 26.22 20.68 -8.67
C ASP A 87 24.71 20.39 -8.81
N TYR A 88 23.87 21.39 -8.52
CA TYR A 88 22.44 21.37 -8.86
C TYR A 88 22.19 21.20 -10.38
N ALA A 89 23.12 21.61 -11.25
CA ALA A 89 23.02 21.41 -12.69
C ALA A 89 23.06 19.93 -13.12
N GLU A 90 23.44 19.01 -12.22
CA GLU A 90 23.45 17.57 -12.46
C GLU A 90 22.13 16.88 -12.02
N LEU A 91 21.11 17.64 -11.59
CA LEU A 91 19.80 17.14 -11.15
C LEU A 91 18.75 16.98 -12.28
N ASP A 92 19.00 17.53 -13.46
CA ASP A 92 18.12 17.45 -14.66
C ASP A 92 18.41 16.19 -15.50
#